data_AF-A0A0D2BU38-F1
#
_entry.id   AF-A0A0D2BU38-F1
#
_cell.length_a   1.000
_cell.length_b   1.000
_cell.length_c   1.000
_cell.angle_alpha   90.00
_cell.angle_beta   90.00
_cell.angle_gamma   90.00
#
_symmetry.space_group_name_H-M   'P 1'
#
loop_
_entity.id
_entity.type
_entity.pdbx_description
1 polymer ?
#
loop_
_entity_poly.entity_id
_entity_poly.type
_entity_poly.pdbx_seq_one_letter_code
_entity_poly.pdbx_strand_id
1 'polypeptide(L)'
;MPSERASFVPRERRRPMVPEPFPSISVSRQSVSFLLEPMARRWCKFCPILDIPLYRDQLNEAKQQELDKSASALSLRAIGNTLYKASEFCWEVDAWRFVFNSISDDKRLRIDKRPYEFIVKDEHDNVSVEQRIPDATMGLRSYDDFDITHGFNCHVTDCTEDHSGMQPDRTLLQDRLVAQMINHEGGLIVDGVWGKTDILFPFAVYEAKKGATIEQARDQIYHACRVYLAMLDDLARNPANVSEYQSRESKKYQLFAFLSCGAYWEVFVAWHFLNECFVETIWTGNIKEFSRAYDLICIVNQIHAYAISEHRSFVIKHLEPWLSRAESFRGAQMDLSPLPSGEDSVESLESSPKWFVIKGASRRALSAKRAATRMRKRRREELETDASDEQTSRRQTP
;
A
#
# COMPACT_ATOMS: atom_id res chain seq x y z
N MET A 1 4.77 14.93 -33.26
CA MET A 1 3.42 14.95 -32.67
C MET A 1 2.65 13.72 -33.16
N PRO A 2 2.66 12.58 -32.45
CA PRO A 2 1.71 11.51 -32.71
C PRO A 2 0.35 11.92 -32.12
N SER A 3 -0.69 11.66 -32.90
CA SER A 3 -2.05 12.15 -32.79
C SER A 3 -2.77 11.79 -31.50
N GLU A 4 -3.69 12.67 -31.11
CA GLU A 4 -4.86 12.33 -30.31
C GLU A 4 -5.51 11.01 -30.77
N ARG A 5 -6.08 10.25 -29.81
CA ARG A 5 -6.93 9.05 -29.99
C ARG A 5 -6.27 7.67 -30.01
N ALA A 6 -5.29 7.41 -29.13
CA ALA A 6 -5.31 6.10 -28.48
C ALA A 6 -6.48 6.13 -27.47
N SER A 7 -7.61 5.52 -27.81
CA SER A 7 -8.72 5.36 -26.85
C SER A 7 -8.21 4.54 -25.68
N PHE A 8 -7.91 5.20 -24.56
CA PHE A 8 -7.55 4.55 -23.31
C PHE A 8 -8.71 3.65 -22.90
N VAL A 9 -8.61 2.35 -23.15
CA VAL A 9 -9.58 1.36 -22.68
C VAL A 9 -9.29 1.14 -21.20
N PRO A 10 -10.23 1.47 -20.29
CA PRO A 10 -10.04 1.21 -18.87
C PRO A 10 -9.86 -0.30 -18.61
N ARG A 11 -9.11 -0.66 -17.57
CA ARG A 11 -9.08 -2.05 -17.09
C ARG A 11 -10.51 -2.56 -16.86
N GLU A 12 -10.83 -3.76 -17.34
CA GLU A 12 -12.12 -4.38 -17.09
C GLU A 12 -12.25 -4.66 -15.59
N ARG A 13 -13.35 -4.22 -14.99
CA ARG A 13 -13.64 -4.42 -13.57
C ARG A 13 -15.07 -4.89 -13.40
N ARG A 14 -15.27 -5.78 -12.43
CA ARG A 14 -16.58 -6.33 -12.06
C ARG A 14 -16.80 -6.11 -10.57
N ARG A 15 -18.07 -6.02 -10.18
CA ARG A 15 -18.42 -5.93 -8.76
C ARG A 15 -18.37 -7.33 -8.11
N PRO A 16 -17.85 -7.46 -6.88
CA PRO A 16 -17.42 -6.41 -5.94
C PRO A 16 -16.03 -5.88 -6.30
N MET A 17 -15.66 -4.69 -5.85
CA MET A 17 -14.31 -4.16 -6.09
C MET A 17 -13.34 -4.76 -5.07
N VAL A 18 -12.85 -5.96 -5.40
CA VAL A 18 -11.76 -6.63 -4.68
C VAL A 18 -10.43 -6.31 -5.36
N PRO A 19 -9.35 -6.03 -4.59
CA PRO A 19 -8.04 -5.77 -5.17
C PRO A 19 -7.53 -6.96 -5.99
N GLU A 20 -7.58 -6.80 -7.31
CA GLU A 20 -6.92 -7.66 -8.28
C GLU A 20 -5.67 -6.93 -8.78
N PRO A 21 -4.46 -7.49 -8.63
CA PRO A 21 -3.24 -6.85 -9.13
C PRO A 21 -3.36 -6.58 -10.64
N PHE A 22 -2.75 -5.50 -11.14
CA PHE A 22 -2.58 -5.31 -12.60
C PHE A 22 -1.98 -6.57 -13.24
N PRO A 23 -2.43 -7.04 -14.41
CA PRO A 23 -2.02 -8.34 -14.94
C PRO A 23 -0.54 -8.40 -15.34
N SER A 24 -0.02 -7.30 -15.89
CA SER A 24 1.37 -7.15 -16.33
C SER A 24 2.06 -5.98 -15.60
N ILE A 25 3.39 -6.02 -15.65
CA ILE A 25 4.25 -4.94 -15.19
C ILE A 25 5.32 -4.64 -16.24
N SER A 26 5.51 -3.36 -16.53
CA SER A 26 6.56 -2.83 -17.40
C SER A 26 7.54 -2.03 -16.54
N VAL A 27 8.82 -2.44 -16.50
CA VAL A 27 9.84 -1.82 -15.64
C VAL A 27 10.82 -1.02 -16.48
N SER A 28 10.90 0.28 -16.23
CA SER A 28 11.90 1.17 -16.80
C SER A 28 13.04 1.39 -15.81
N ARG A 29 14.23 0.87 -16.14
CA ARG A 29 15.45 1.10 -15.36
C ARG A 29 16.27 2.18 -16.03
N GLN A 30 15.82 3.42 -15.98
CA GLN A 30 16.67 4.53 -16.43
C GLN A 30 17.83 4.67 -15.44
N SER A 31 19.03 4.28 -15.87
CA SER A 31 20.25 4.83 -15.28
C SER A 31 20.20 6.33 -15.52
N VAL A 32 20.49 7.13 -14.50
CA VAL A 32 20.44 8.62 -14.45
C VAL A 32 21.39 9.30 -15.46
N SER A 33 21.77 8.63 -16.55
CA SER A 33 22.94 8.91 -17.36
C SER A 33 22.66 9.37 -18.80
N PHE A 34 21.42 9.58 -19.24
CA PHE A 34 21.17 10.14 -20.59
C PHE A 34 19.98 11.10 -20.67
N LEU A 35 20.16 12.11 -21.54
CA LEU A 35 19.41 13.34 -21.85
C LEU A 35 17.91 13.20 -22.22
N LEU A 36 17.22 12.13 -21.80
CA LEU A 36 15.79 11.97 -22.01
C LEU A 36 15.06 12.25 -20.69
N GLU A 37 14.06 13.11 -20.77
CA GLU A 37 13.15 13.39 -19.64
C GLU A 37 12.52 12.08 -19.13
N PRO A 38 12.53 11.80 -17.80
CA PRO A 38 11.93 10.60 -17.24
C PRO A 38 10.49 10.42 -17.69
N MET A 39 10.08 9.19 -18.01
CA MET A 39 8.71 8.95 -18.51
C MET A 39 7.68 9.32 -17.45
N ALA A 40 8.02 9.11 -16.18
CA ALA A 40 7.26 9.53 -15.02
C ALA A 40 6.86 11.01 -15.07
N ARG A 41 7.72 11.92 -15.52
CA ARG A 41 7.36 13.36 -15.61
C ARG A 41 6.20 13.63 -16.58
N ARG A 42 6.02 12.78 -17.59
CA ARG A 42 4.97 12.93 -18.61
C ARG A 42 3.67 12.26 -18.21
N TRP A 43 3.74 11.16 -17.47
CA TRP A 43 2.59 10.30 -17.19
C TRP A 43 2.08 10.38 -15.75
N CYS A 44 2.97 10.62 -14.79
CA CYS A 44 2.59 10.75 -13.39
C CYS A 44 1.98 12.12 -13.11
N LYS A 45 1.16 12.19 -12.06
CA LYS A 45 0.62 13.45 -11.54
C LYS A 45 1.75 14.31 -10.96
N PHE A 46 2.72 13.65 -10.32
CA PHE A 46 3.82 14.26 -9.61
C PHE A 46 5.10 13.46 -9.81
N CYS A 47 6.21 14.15 -10.02
CA CYS A 47 7.55 13.57 -10.03
C CYS A 47 8.46 14.51 -9.24
N PRO A 48 9.23 14.01 -8.25
CA PRO A 48 10.17 14.84 -7.52
C PRO A 48 11.14 15.57 -8.45
N ILE A 49 11.53 16.78 -8.05
CA ILE A 49 12.66 17.51 -8.62
C ILE A 49 13.91 16.73 -8.23
N LEU A 50 14.50 16.05 -9.21
CA LEU A 50 15.73 15.25 -9.06
C LEU A 50 17.01 16.11 -9.18
N ASP A 51 16.88 17.35 -9.65
CA ASP A 51 17.93 18.36 -9.55
C ASP A 51 17.89 18.95 -8.14
N ILE A 52 18.56 18.27 -7.22
CA ILE A 52 18.51 18.59 -5.79
C ILE A 52 19.12 19.96 -5.45
N PRO A 53 20.20 20.43 -6.11
CA PRO A 53 20.63 21.82 -5.98
C PRO A 53 19.53 22.82 -6.32
N LEU A 54 18.83 22.63 -7.45
CA LEU A 54 17.72 23.51 -7.83
C LEU A 54 16.57 23.49 -6.81
N TYR A 55 16.23 22.31 -6.27
CA TYR A 55 15.21 22.21 -5.23
C TYR A 55 15.66 22.92 -3.94
N ARG A 56 16.93 22.75 -3.54
CA ARG A 56 17.49 23.37 -2.34
C ARG A 56 17.41 24.90 -2.40
N ASP A 57 17.70 25.49 -3.56
CA ASP A 57 17.67 26.95 -3.74
C ASP A 57 16.27 27.56 -3.55
N GLN A 58 15.22 26.75 -3.65
CA GLN A 58 13.83 27.17 -3.41
C GLN A 58 13.44 27.13 -1.93
N LEU A 59 14.26 26.52 -1.08
CA LEU A 59 13.99 26.37 0.35
C LEU A 59 14.55 27.54 1.14
N ASN A 60 13.85 27.93 2.20
CA ASN A 60 14.37 28.88 3.18
C ASN A 60 15.56 28.27 3.96
N GLU A 61 16.39 29.14 4.55
CA GLU A 61 17.62 28.73 5.22
C GLU A 61 17.37 27.77 6.39
N ALA A 62 16.31 28.00 7.18
CA ALA A 62 15.94 27.13 8.29
C ALA A 62 15.64 25.70 7.83
N LYS A 63 14.89 25.55 6.73
CA LYS A 63 14.58 24.24 6.15
C LYS A 63 15.82 23.59 5.56
N GLN A 64 16.70 24.35 4.89
CA GLN A 64 17.97 23.81 4.40
C GLN A 64 18.82 23.22 5.52
N GLN A 65 18.96 23.94 6.64
CA GLN A 65 19.71 23.48 7.81
C GLN A 65 19.09 22.22 8.46
N GLU A 66 17.76 22.15 8.53
CA GLU A 66 17.04 20.96 9.00
C GLU A 66 17.35 19.72 8.14
N LEU A 67 17.33 19.90 6.81
CA LEU A 67 17.64 18.83 5.86
C LEU A 67 19.12 18.41 5.95
N ASP A 68 20.05 19.36 6.10
CA ASP A 68 21.48 19.08 6.26
C ASP A 68 21.76 18.25 7.51
N LYS A 69 21.13 18.63 8.63
CA LYS A 69 21.24 17.89 9.89
C LYS A 69 20.69 16.47 9.74
N SER A 70 19.54 16.33 9.09
CA SER A 70 18.89 15.02 8.87
C SER A 70 19.73 14.12 7.96
N ALA A 71 20.26 14.66 6.86
CA ALA A 71 21.14 13.94 5.95
C ALA A 71 22.46 13.54 6.60
N SER A 72 23.05 14.42 7.41
CA SER A 72 24.26 14.13 8.19
C SER A 72 24.03 12.98 9.15
N ALA A 73 22.92 13.01 9.89
CA ALA A 73 22.57 11.94 10.82
C ALA A 73 22.35 10.61 10.09
N LEU A 74 21.59 10.60 8.99
CA LEU A 74 21.35 9.41 8.17
C LEU A 74 22.67 8.81 7.65
N SER A 75 23.55 9.64 7.09
CA SER A 75 24.84 9.18 6.54
C SER A 75 25.74 8.57 7.61
N LEU A 76 25.87 9.24 8.76
CA LEU A 76 26.65 8.72 9.88
C LEU A 76 26.12 7.38 10.39
N ARG A 77 24.79 7.25 10.48
CA ARG A 77 24.13 5.99 10.87
C ARG A 77 24.35 4.88 9.86
N ALA A 78 24.25 5.18 8.57
CA ALA A 78 24.52 4.21 7.50
C ALA A 78 25.97 3.71 7.51
N ILE A 79 26.94 4.62 7.75
CA ILE A 79 28.35 4.24 7.91
C ILE A 79 28.51 3.31 9.12
N GLY A 80 27.96 3.67 10.27
CA GLY A 80 27.99 2.85 11.49
C GLY A 80 27.38 1.46 11.27
N ASN A 81 26.17 1.39 10.73
CA ASN A 81 25.51 0.11 10.46
C ASN A 81 26.30 -0.80 9.51
N THR A 82 26.97 -0.20 8.51
CA THR A 82 27.85 -0.94 7.60
C THR A 82 29.08 -1.48 8.33
N LEU A 83 29.76 -0.64 9.11
CA LEU A 83 30.97 -1.02 9.86
C LEU A 83 30.70 -2.14 10.86
N TYR A 84 29.61 -2.05 11.61
CA TYR A 84 29.23 -3.04 12.62
C TYR A 84 28.41 -4.22 12.06
N LYS A 85 28.25 -4.31 10.73
CA LYS A 85 27.45 -5.36 10.07
C LYS A 85 26.04 -5.50 10.68
N ALA A 86 25.41 -4.37 11.02
CA ALA A 86 24.14 -4.30 11.72
C ALA A 86 23.05 -5.13 11.00
N SER A 87 22.10 -5.69 11.77
CA SER A 87 21.03 -6.55 11.25
C SER A 87 20.10 -5.79 10.29
N GLU A 88 19.31 -6.51 9.49
CA GLU A 88 18.25 -5.93 8.63
C GLU A 88 17.32 -5.02 9.43
N PHE A 89 16.92 -5.48 10.62
CA PHE A 89 16.12 -4.72 11.56
C PHE A 89 16.72 -3.35 11.91
N CYS A 90 18.04 -3.24 12.09
CA CYS A 90 18.67 -1.94 12.36
C CYS A 90 18.51 -0.96 11.18
N TRP A 91 18.59 -1.47 9.94
CA TRP A 91 18.34 -0.66 8.75
C TRP A 91 16.88 -0.25 8.62
N GLU A 92 15.94 -1.14 8.95
CA GLU A 92 14.51 -0.80 9.04
C GLU A 92 14.26 0.32 10.06
N VAL A 93 14.77 0.18 11.28
CA VAL A 93 14.60 1.20 12.33
C VAL A 93 15.18 2.55 11.91
N ASP A 94 16.38 2.57 11.32
CA ASP A 94 16.99 3.80 10.85
C ASP A 94 16.24 4.41 9.65
N ALA A 95 15.66 3.59 8.76
CA ALA A 95 14.80 4.07 7.68
C ALA A 95 13.57 4.79 8.23
N TRP A 96 12.86 4.20 9.19
CA TRP A 96 11.69 4.81 9.81
C TRP A 96 12.04 6.12 10.51
N ARG A 97 13.14 6.12 11.27
CA ARG A 97 13.55 7.25 12.10
C ARG A 97 14.16 8.41 11.32
N PHE A 98 14.87 8.15 10.23
CA PHE A 98 15.63 9.20 9.54
C PHE A 98 15.11 9.50 8.14
N VAL A 99 14.65 8.48 7.40
CA VAL A 99 14.17 8.66 6.02
C VAL A 99 12.69 9.04 6.03
N PHE A 100 11.85 8.30 6.74
CA PHE A 100 10.40 8.47 6.72
C PHE A 100 9.84 9.25 7.91
N ASN A 101 10.70 9.91 8.69
CA ASN A 101 10.29 10.60 9.92
C ASN A 101 9.21 11.65 9.66
N SER A 102 9.36 12.47 8.61
CA SER A 102 8.38 13.50 8.26
C SER A 102 7.00 12.92 7.93
N ILE A 103 6.95 11.73 7.32
CA ILE A 103 5.71 11.02 7.03
C ILE A 103 5.14 10.40 8.31
N SER A 104 5.99 9.84 9.16
CA SER A 104 5.59 9.21 10.43
C SER A 104 5.02 10.22 11.43
N ASP A 105 5.56 11.43 11.48
CA ASP A 105 5.15 12.48 12.41
C ASP A 105 3.90 13.26 11.93
N ASP A 106 3.52 13.12 10.65
CA ASP A 106 2.35 13.80 10.10
C ASP A 106 1.05 13.10 10.51
N LYS A 107 0.25 13.77 11.34
CA LYS A 107 -1.02 13.24 11.88
C LYS A 107 -2.07 12.89 10.82
N ARG A 108 -1.92 13.35 9.57
CA ARG A 108 -2.83 13.01 8.45
C ARG A 108 -2.48 11.69 7.78
N LEU A 109 -1.26 11.22 7.98
CA LEU A 109 -0.71 10.04 7.34
C LEU A 109 -0.55 8.93 8.37
N ARG A 110 -0.34 7.71 7.87
CA ARG A 110 0.02 6.58 8.70
C ARG A 110 1.06 5.73 7.99
N ILE A 111 2.07 5.32 8.75
CA ILE A 111 3.08 4.36 8.35
C ILE A 111 3.00 3.15 9.28
N ASP A 112 2.98 1.95 8.71
CA ASP A 112 3.01 0.70 9.48
C ASP A 112 3.59 -0.45 8.65
N LYS A 113 4.07 -1.51 9.32
CA LYS A 113 4.39 -2.79 8.69
C LYS A 113 3.09 -3.53 8.36
N ARG A 114 2.39 -3.01 7.36
CA ARG A 114 1.01 -3.38 7.02
C ARG A 114 0.96 -4.44 5.93
N PRO A 115 0.37 -5.62 6.18
CA PRO A 115 0.17 -6.58 5.11
C PRO A 115 -0.84 -6.10 4.09
N TYR A 116 -0.74 -6.62 2.87
CA TYR A 116 -1.76 -6.44 1.84
C TYR A 116 -2.24 -7.79 1.32
N GLU A 117 -3.55 -7.85 1.08
CA GLU A 117 -4.28 -9.02 0.60
C GLU A 117 -4.70 -8.81 -0.85
N PHE A 118 -4.60 -9.86 -1.65
CA PHE A 118 -4.89 -9.81 -3.09
C PHE A 118 -5.44 -11.15 -3.59
N ILE A 119 -6.18 -11.08 -4.70
CA ILE A 119 -6.70 -12.26 -5.38
C ILE A 119 -5.62 -12.92 -6.24
N VAL A 120 -5.54 -14.24 -6.13
CA VAL A 120 -4.83 -15.11 -7.07
C VAL A 120 -5.82 -16.12 -7.64
N LYS A 121 -5.78 -16.29 -8.96
CA LYS A 121 -6.52 -17.33 -9.67
C LYS A 121 -5.54 -18.44 -10.05
N ASP A 122 -5.93 -19.69 -9.79
CA ASP A 122 -5.16 -20.84 -10.25
C ASP A 122 -5.50 -21.21 -11.70
N GLU A 123 -4.86 -22.27 -12.22
CA GLU A 123 -5.07 -22.78 -13.58
C GLU A 123 -6.51 -23.24 -13.87
N HIS A 124 -7.32 -23.46 -12.82
CA HIS A 124 -8.71 -23.89 -12.89
C HIS A 124 -9.69 -22.75 -12.54
N ASP A 125 -9.22 -21.49 -12.57
CA ASP A 125 -9.99 -20.30 -12.21
C ASP A 125 -10.49 -20.27 -10.76
N ASN A 126 -9.94 -21.10 -9.88
CA ASN A 126 -10.27 -21.03 -8.46
C ASN A 126 -9.63 -19.79 -7.84
N VAL A 127 -10.45 -19.01 -7.14
CA VAL A 127 -10.04 -17.78 -6.47
C VAL A 127 -9.52 -18.09 -5.07
N SER A 128 -8.34 -17.60 -4.75
CA SER A 128 -7.78 -17.60 -3.41
C SER A 128 -7.29 -16.20 -3.01
N VAL A 129 -7.24 -15.96 -1.70
CA VAL A 129 -6.67 -14.73 -1.14
C VAL A 129 -5.29 -15.05 -0.60
N GLU A 130 -4.29 -14.39 -1.15
CA GLU A 130 -2.91 -14.41 -0.67
C GLU A 130 -2.56 -13.10 0.03
N GLN A 131 -1.45 -13.10 0.77
CA GLN A 131 -0.99 -11.98 1.56
C GLN A 131 0.52 -11.82 1.45
N ARG A 132 1.00 -10.57 1.36
CA ARG A 132 2.41 -10.21 1.50
C ARG A 132 2.56 -9.06 2.50
N ILE A 133 3.75 -8.91 3.08
CA ILE A 133 4.02 -7.93 4.14
C ILE A 133 5.27 -7.13 3.79
N PRO A 134 5.14 -5.89 3.29
CA PRO A 134 6.26 -4.99 3.13
C PRO A 134 6.78 -4.49 4.48
N ASP A 135 8.01 -3.99 4.51
CA ASP A 135 8.62 -3.44 5.73
C ASP A 135 8.00 -2.11 6.17
N ALA A 136 7.45 -1.34 5.23
CA ALA A 136 6.49 -0.29 5.55
C ALA A 136 5.49 -0.05 4.42
N THR A 137 4.26 0.31 4.78
CA THR A 137 3.25 0.88 3.90
C THR A 137 2.87 2.26 4.42
N MET A 138 2.73 3.24 3.53
CA MET A 138 2.39 4.63 3.87
C MET A 138 1.11 5.03 3.15
N GLY A 139 0.13 5.50 3.90
CA GLY A 139 -1.18 5.91 3.38
C GLY A 139 -1.82 6.99 4.24
N LEU A 140 -3.09 7.28 3.97
CA LEU A 140 -3.85 8.24 4.76
C LEU A 140 -4.35 7.57 6.05
N ARG A 141 -4.44 8.37 7.12
CA ARG A 141 -5.07 7.95 8.37
C ARG A 141 -6.60 8.05 8.26
N SER A 142 -7.31 7.09 8.86
CA SER A 142 -8.73 7.22 9.18
C SER A 142 -8.96 7.91 10.53
N TYR A 143 -10.12 8.52 10.71
CA TYR A 143 -10.50 9.21 11.94
C TYR A 143 -11.68 8.54 12.63
N ASP A 144 -11.80 8.73 13.94
CA ASP A 144 -13.01 8.42 14.70
C ASP A 144 -13.84 9.70 14.97
N ASP A 145 -14.99 9.55 15.63
CA ASP A 145 -15.85 10.69 15.98
C ASP A 145 -15.16 11.67 16.95
N PHE A 146 -14.24 11.17 17.77
CA PHE A 146 -13.47 12.01 18.70
C PHE A 146 -12.53 12.93 17.91
N ASP A 147 -11.77 12.38 16.97
CA ASP A 147 -10.90 13.12 16.06
C ASP A 147 -11.70 14.20 15.30
N ILE A 148 -12.86 13.85 14.73
CA ILE A 148 -13.71 14.79 13.97
C ILE A 148 -14.25 15.91 14.86
N THR A 149 -14.68 15.59 16.08
CA THR A 149 -15.30 16.56 17.00
C THR A 149 -14.28 17.55 17.56
N HIS A 150 -13.07 17.09 17.87
CA HIS A 150 -12.04 17.92 18.50
C HIS A 150 -11.11 18.58 17.48
N GLY A 151 -11.05 18.05 16.26
CA GLY A 151 -10.24 18.55 15.17
C GLY A 151 -8.74 18.52 15.46
N PHE A 152 -7.98 19.19 14.59
CA PHE A 152 -6.58 19.49 14.86
C PHE A 152 -6.45 20.78 15.67
N ASN A 153 -5.76 20.71 16.81
CA ASN A 153 -5.40 21.86 17.64
C ASN A 153 -3.89 22.09 17.62
N CYS A 154 -3.47 23.28 17.23
CA CYS A 154 -2.07 23.70 17.33
C CYS A 154 -1.78 24.19 18.75
N HIS A 155 -0.84 23.56 19.43
CA HIS A 155 -0.46 23.91 20.80
C HIS A 155 0.73 24.90 20.86
N VAL A 156 1.21 25.37 19.70
CA VAL A 156 2.28 26.36 19.63
C VAL A 156 1.67 27.74 19.88
N THR A 157 2.14 28.42 20.93
CA THR A 157 1.77 29.80 21.24
C THR A 157 2.13 30.71 20.06
N ASP A 158 1.22 31.59 19.67
CA ASP A 158 1.39 32.52 18.54
C ASP A 158 1.64 31.84 17.18
N CYS A 159 1.12 30.63 16.98
CA CYS A 159 1.18 29.98 15.68
C CYS A 159 0.41 30.78 14.62
N THR A 160 1.10 31.19 13.56
CA THR A 160 0.53 31.93 12.42
C THR A 160 0.32 31.05 11.19
N GLU A 161 0.65 29.76 11.29
CA GLU A 161 0.49 28.81 10.19
C GLU A 161 -0.98 28.45 9.99
N ASP A 162 -1.41 28.37 8.73
CA ASP A 162 -2.73 27.88 8.39
C ASP A 162 -2.78 26.34 8.54
N HIS A 163 -3.48 25.88 9.57
CA HIS A 163 -3.72 24.47 9.84
C HIS A 163 -5.07 23.96 9.32
N SER A 164 -5.80 24.73 8.50
CA SER A 164 -7.06 24.30 7.91
C SER A 164 -6.94 22.95 7.18
N GLY A 165 -5.84 22.75 6.44
CA GLY A 165 -5.51 21.50 5.75
C GLY A 165 -5.11 20.33 6.66
N MET A 166 -5.04 20.54 7.98
CA MET A 166 -4.80 19.48 8.98
C MET A 166 -6.08 18.96 9.62
N GLN A 167 -7.23 19.59 9.34
CA GLN A 167 -8.49 19.16 9.92
C GLN A 167 -8.88 17.76 9.42
N PRO A 168 -9.31 16.87 10.34
CA PRO A 168 -9.93 15.59 10.00
C PRO A 168 -11.07 15.76 9.00
N ASP A 169 -11.15 14.86 8.02
CA ASP A 169 -12.22 14.88 7.01
C ASP A 169 -13.24 13.77 7.30
N ARG A 170 -14.52 14.12 7.26
CA ARG A 170 -15.63 13.16 7.48
C ARG A 170 -15.64 12.05 6.44
N THR A 171 -15.07 12.23 5.24
CA THR A 171 -14.95 11.14 4.26
C THR A 171 -14.00 10.04 4.71
N LEU A 172 -13.11 10.34 5.67
CA LEU A 172 -12.13 9.40 6.21
C LEU A 172 -12.54 8.85 7.59
N LEU A 173 -13.81 9.03 7.99
CA LEU A 173 -14.37 8.49 9.23
C LEU A 173 -14.48 6.96 9.16
N GLN A 174 -13.91 6.26 10.15
CA GLN A 174 -13.83 4.79 10.19
C GLN A 174 -15.20 4.13 10.00
N ASP A 175 -16.23 4.58 10.71
CA ASP A 175 -17.56 3.97 10.64
C ASP A 175 -18.20 4.11 9.26
N ARG A 176 -17.99 5.25 8.57
CA ARG A 176 -18.47 5.45 7.19
C ARG A 176 -17.74 4.54 6.22
N LEU A 177 -16.43 4.37 6.37
CA LEU A 177 -15.61 3.49 5.54
C LEU A 177 -15.99 2.02 5.73
N VAL A 178 -16.14 1.58 6.98
CA VAL A 178 -16.61 0.21 7.30
C VAL A 178 -18.01 0.00 6.73
N ALA A 179 -18.91 0.97 6.93
CA ALA A 179 -20.28 0.90 6.45
C ALA A 179 -20.39 0.75 4.93
N GLN A 180 -19.50 1.41 4.19
CA GLN A 180 -19.41 1.34 2.74
C GLN A 180 -18.77 0.03 2.26
N MET A 181 -17.73 -0.46 2.93
CA MET A 181 -17.10 -1.75 2.60
C MET A 181 -18.03 -2.96 2.74
N ILE A 182 -18.99 -2.90 3.68
CA ILE A 182 -19.94 -4.00 3.90
C ILE A 182 -21.15 -3.99 2.94
N ASN A 183 -21.23 -3.02 2.02
CA ASN A 183 -22.30 -3.00 1.04
C ASN A 183 -22.15 -4.14 0.00
N HIS A 184 -23.14 -5.05 -0.07
CA HIS A 184 -23.15 -6.19 -0.99
C HIS A 184 -23.12 -5.80 -2.47
N GLU A 185 -23.70 -4.67 -2.81
CA GLU A 185 -23.85 -4.23 -4.20
C GLU A 185 -22.60 -3.55 -4.76
N GLY A 186 -21.60 -3.22 -3.94
CA GLY A 186 -20.45 -2.46 -4.42
C GLY A 186 -19.53 -1.87 -3.37
N GLY A 187 -19.23 -2.57 -2.27
CA GLY A 187 -18.15 -2.18 -1.39
C GLY A 187 -16.81 -2.07 -2.12
N LEU A 188 -16.06 -1.02 -1.79
CA LEU A 188 -14.69 -0.72 -2.24
C LEU A 188 -13.76 -0.93 -1.04
N ILE A 189 -12.72 -1.75 -1.23
CA ILE A 189 -11.68 -1.98 -0.23
C ILE A 189 -10.76 -0.77 -0.13
N VAL A 190 -10.57 -0.25 1.08
CA VAL A 190 -9.83 1.00 1.34
C VAL A 190 -8.43 0.77 1.93
N ASP A 191 -8.20 -0.37 2.58
CA ASP A 191 -6.95 -0.77 3.24
C ASP A 191 -6.41 -2.06 2.59
N GLY A 192 -5.09 -2.22 2.58
CA GLY A 192 -4.44 -3.45 2.10
C GLY A 192 -4.93 -4.70 2.85
N VAL A 193 -5.31 -4.56 4.12
CA VAL A 193 -5.99 -5.61 4.88
C VAL A 193 -7.49 -5.46 4.70
N TRP A 194 -8.13 -6.40 4.01
CA TRP A 194 -9.54 -6.26 3.67
C TRP A 194 -10.42 -6.25 4.92
N GLY A 195 -11.32 -5.27 4.97
CA GLY A 195 -12.22 -5.01 6.10
C GLY A 195 -11.62 -4.14 7.20
N LYS A 196 -10.40 -3.61 7.01
CA LYS A 196 -9.78 -2.63 7.89
C LYS A 196 -9.77 -1.24 7.25
N THR A 197 -9.48 -0.25 8.08
CA THR A 197 -9.48 1.17 7.71
C THR A 197 -8.27 1.90 8.28
N ASP A 198 -7.19 1.19 8.61
CA ASP A 198 -6.06 1.79 9.34
C ASP A 198 -5.17 2.64 8.43
N ILE A 199 -4.79 2.09 7.27
CA ILE A 199 -3.97 2.74 6.25
C ILE A 199 -4.78 2.79 4.96
N LEU A 200 -5.36 3.95 4.70
CA LEU A 200 -6.26 4.17 3.57
C LEU A 200 -5.45 4.52 2.32
N PHE A 201 -5.73 3.81 1.23
CA PHE A 201 -5.22 4.09 -0.11
C PHE A 201 -3.74 4.48 -0.14
N PRO A 202 -2.82 3.52 0.04
CA PRO A 202 -1.40 3.80 0.13
C PRO A 202 -0.86 4.63 -1.03
N PHE A 203 0.01 5.60 -0.70
CA PHE A 203 0.75 6.41 -1.68
C PHE A 203 2.21 5.98 -1.80
N ALA A 204 2.73 5.23 -0.81
CA ALA A 204 4.07 4.68 -0.86
C ALA A 204 4.21 3.33 -0.14
N VAL A 205 5.22 2.56 -0.55
CA VAL A 205 5.62 1.28 0.05
C VAL A 205 7.15 1.19 0.16
N TYR A 206 7.65 0.51 1.19
CA TYR A 206 9.07 0.32 1.44
C TYR A 206 9.38 -1.16 1.71
N GLU A 207 10.48 -1.63 1.12
CA GLU A 207 11.05 -2.95 1.35
C GLU A 207 12.55 -2.84 1.66
N ALA A 208 12.96 -3.48 2.75
CA ALA A 208 14.34 -3.64 3.14
C ALA A 208 14.78 -5.09 2.90
N LYS A 209 16.04 -5.26 2.50
CA LYS A 209 16.71 -6.57 2.53
C LYS A 209 18.17 -6.45 2.97
N LYS A 210 18.65 -7.48 3.67
CA LYS A 210 20.05 -7.72 3.99
C LYS A 210 20.45 -9.13 3.54
N GLY A 211 21.33 -9.24 2.55
CA GLY A 211 21.92 -10.52 2.12
C GLY A 211 21.04 -11.38 1.20
N ALA A 212 19.77 -11.00 0.97
CA ALA A 212 18.97 -11.50 -0.15
C ALA A 212 19.40 -10.85 -1.48
N THR A 213 19.07 -11.47 -2.60
CA THR A 213 19.24 -10.85 -3.91
C THR A 213 18.33 -9.62 -4.00
N ILE A 214 18.86 -8.47 -4.42
CA ILE A 214 18.10 -7.22 -4.60
C ILE A 214 16.86 -7.43 -5.49
N GLU A 215 16.92 -8.45 -6.34
CA GLU A 215 15.83 -8.97 -7.16
C GLU A 215 14.61 -9.39 -6.34
N GLN A 216 14.77 -10.09 -5.21
CA GLN A 216 13.64 -10.49 -4.35
C GLN A 216 12.94 -9.27 -3.74
N ALA A 217 13.71 -8.27 -3.30
CA ALA A 217 13.15 -7.01 -2.82
C ALA A 217 12.39 -6.27 -3.93
N ARG A 218 12.96 -6.23 -5.14
CA ARG A 218 12.33 -5.64 -6.32
C ARG A 218 11.03 -6.35 -6.68
N ASP A 219 11.00 -7.68 -6.67
CA ASP A 219 9.79 -8.46 -6.94
C ASP A 219 8.68 -8.18 -5.92
N GLN A 220 9.04 -8.00 -4.66
CA GLN A 220 8.10 -7.61 -3.61
C GLN A 220 7.55 -6.19 -3.84
N ILE A 221 8.42 -5.23 -4.19
CA ILE A 221 8.04 -3.87 -4.54
C ILE A 221 7.13 -3.83 -5.77
N TYR A 222 7.51 -4.49 -6.85
CA TYR A 222 6.73 -4.58 -8.09
C TYR A 222 5.36 -5.18 -7.86
N HIS A 223 5.28 -6.21 -7.02
CA HIS A 223 4.00 -6.79 -6.64
C HIS A 223 3.15 -5.81 -5.83
N ALA A 224 3.74 -5.11 -4.85
CA ALA A 224 3.03 -4.09 -4.08
C ALA A 224 2.53 -2.94 -4.98
N CYS A 225 3.34 -2.50 -5.96
CA CYS A 225 2.93 -1.51 -6.96
C CYS A 225 1.69 -1.95 -7.73
N ARG A 226 1.66 -3.19 -8.23
CA ARG A 226 0.51 -3.74 -8.96
C ARG A 226 -0.75 -3.79 -8.11
N VAL A 227 -0.64 -4.11 -6.81
CA VAL A 227 -1.79 -4.21 -5.89
C VAL A 227 -2.29 -2.82 -5.48
N TYR A 228 -1.43 -1.96 -4.96
CA TYR A 228 -1.85 -0.66 -4.45
C TYR A 228 -2.27 0.30 -5.56
N LEU A 229 -1.64 0.27 -6.74
CA LEU A 229 -2.19 0.99 -7.91
C LEU A 229 -3.55 0.47 -8.33
N ALA A 230 -3.80 -0.85 -8.22
CA ALA A 230 -5.12 -1.40 -8.52
C ALA A 230 -6.17 -0.94 -7.51
N MET A 231 -5.81 -0.76 -6.23
CA MET A 231 -6.71 -0.15 -5.25
C MET A 231 -7.03 1.31 -5.59
N LEU A 232 -6.05 2.08 -6.08
CA LEU A 232 -6.28 3.46 -6.54
C LEU A 232 -7.11 3.52 -7.83
N ASP A 233 -6.91 2.58 -8.76
CA ASP A 233 -7.78 2.40 -9.94
C ASP A 233 -9.23 2.15 -9.52
N ASP A 234 -9.44 1.29 -8.52
CA ASP A 234 -10.76 0.93 -8.00
C ASP A 234 -11.46 2.13 -7.36
N LEU A 235 -10.73 2.89 -6.54
CA LEU A 235 -11.20 4.15 -5.98
C LEU A 235 -11.63 5.13 -7.07
N ALA A 236 -10.85 5.24 -8.15
CA ALA A 236 -11.09 6.14 -9.26
C ALA A 236 -12.31 5.75 -10.12
N ARG A 237 -12.86 4.53 -9.98
CA ARG A 237 -14.01 4.06 -10.76
C ARG A 237 -15.31 4.68 -10.29
N ASN A 238 -16.22 4.85 -11.25
CA ASN A 238 -17.56 5.32 -10.95
C ASN A 238 -18.32 4.24 -10.16
N PRO A 239 -18.78 4.52 -8.93
CA PRO A 239 -19.48 3.55 -8.12
C PRO A 239 -20.80 3.11 -8.75
N ALA A 240 -21.43 3.92 -9.62
CA ALA A 240 -22.63 3.54 -10.38
C ALA A 240 -22.32 2.65 -11.59
N ASN A 241 -21.18 2.86 -12.25
CA ASN A 241 -20.71 2.06 -13.38
C ASN A 241 -19.19 1.86 -13.31
N VAL A 242 -18.74 0.72 -12.76
CA VAL A 242 -17.32 0.46 -12.50
C VAL A 242 -16.47 0.28 -13.77
N SER A 243 -17.11 0.15 -14.93
CA SER A 243 -16.41 0.16 -16.24
C SER A 243 -15.89 1.54 -16.61
N GLU A 244 -16.38 2.60 -15.96
CA GLU A 244 -16.02 3.99 -16.21
C GLU A 244 -15.24 4.59 -15.04
N TYR A 245 -14.47 5.63 -15.34
CA TYR A 245 -13.85 6.49 -14.34
C TYR A 245 -14.83 7.60 -13.91
N GLN A 246 -14.72 8.07 -12.66
CA GLN A 246 -15.57 9.14 -12.14
C GLN A 246 -15.40 10.47 -12.91
N SER A 247 -14.19 10.74 -13.40
CA SER A 247 -13.85 11.97 -14.12
C SER A 247 -12.65 11.78 -15.05
N ARG A 248 -12.33 12.81 -15.85
CA ARG A 248 -11.11 12.82 -16.68
C ARG A 248 -9.82 12.80 -15.84
N GLU A 249 -9.85 13.39 -14.65
CA GLU A 249 -8.69 13.47 -13.73
C GLU A 249 -8.44 12.17 -12.97
N SER A 250 -9.44 11.30 -12.89
CA SER A 250 -9.40 10.01 -12.20
C SER A 250 -8.36 9.04 -12.75
N LYS A 251 -7.74 9.36 -13.90
CA LYS A 251 -6.66 8.57 -14.51
C LYS A 251 -5.27 8.92 -13.96
N LYS A 252 -5.13 9.97 -13.16
CA LYS A 252 -3.82 10.45 -12.70
C LYS A 252 -3.55 10.05 -11.25
N TYR A 253 -3.46 8.75 -11.00
CA TYR A 253 -3.00 8.18 -9.73
C TYR A 253 -1.64 7.51 -9.92
N GLN A 254 -0.86 7.48 -8.84
CA GLN A 254 0.50 6.93 -8.82
C GLN A 254 0.82 6.37 -7.44
N LEU A 255 1.88 5.58 -7.37
CA LEU A 255 2.42 5.04 -6.13
C LEU A 255 3.94 5.22 -6.14
N PHE A 256 4.50 5.61 -5.01
CA PHE A 256 5.95 5.59 -4.80
C PHE A 256 6.40 4.28 -4.17
N ALA A 257 7.62 3.86 -4.47
CA ALA A 257 8.21 2.72 -3.81
C ALA A 257 9.66 2.99 -3.44
N PHE A 258 10.07 2.42 -2.32
CA PHE A 258 11.41 2.56 -1.78
C PHE A 258 11.98 1.17 -1.54
N LEU A 259 13.22 0.96 -1.98
CA LEU A 259 13.95 -0.26 -1.71
C LEU A 259 15.26 0.10 -1.04
N SER A 260 15.62 -0.62 0.02
CA SER A 260 16.97 -0.57 0.58
C SER A 260 17.61 -1.96 0.60
N CYS A 261 18.87 -2.01 0.21
CA CYS A 261 19.77 -3.13 0.44
C CYS A 261 20.96 -2.63 1.26
N GLY A 262 20.80 -2.65 2.59
CA GLY A 262 21.68 -1.93 3.50
C GLY A 262 21.70 -0.43 3.21
N ALA A 263 22.89 0.12 2.90
CA ALA A 263 23.06 1.53 2.59
C ALA A 263 22.73 1.92 1.13
N TYR A 264 22.49 0.96 0.25
CA TYR A 264 22.12 1.26 -1.13
C TYR A 264 20.60 1.34 -1.26
N TRP A 265 20.12 2.41 -1.88
CA TRP A 265 18.69 2.72 -2.01
C TRP A 265 18.28 2.91 -3.46
N GLU A 266 17.05 2.51 -3.76
CA GLU A 266 16.36 2.80 -5.02
C GLU A 266 14.99 3.41 -4.71
N VAL A 267 14.64 4.47 -5.44
CA VAL A 267 13.33 5.11 -5.39
C VAL A 267 12.65 4.90 -6.73
N PHE A 268 11.39 4.46 -6.66
CA PHE A 268 10.56 4.19 -7.82
C PHE A 268 9.31 5.04 -7.78
N VAL A 269 8.77 5.29 -8.97
CA VAL A 269 7.40 5.76 -9.15
C VAL A 269 6.68 4.79 -10.07
N ALA A 270 5.44 4.50 -9.73
CA ALA A 270 4.59 3.59 -10.45
C ALA A 270 3.30 4.29 -10.88
N TRP A 271 2.84 4.02 -12.11
CA TRP A 271 1.59 4.53 -12.66
C TRP A 271 0.94 3.46 -13.54
N HIS A 272 -0.28 3.72 -13.98
CA HIS A 272 -0.94 2.83 -14.95
C HIS A 272 -0.89 3.43 -16.36
N PHE A 273 -0.67 2.57 -17.35
CA PHE A 273 -0.78 2.93 -18.77
C PHE A 273 -1.23 1.71 -19.56
N LEU A 274 -2.26 1.87 -20.41
CA LEU A 274 -2.82 0.78 -21.25
C LEU A 274 -3.08 -0.55 -20.51
N ASN A 275 -3.70 -0.50 -19.33
CA ASN A 275 -3.99 -1.68 -18.49
C ASN A 275 -2.75 -2.39 -17.90
N GLU A 276 -1.60 -1.74 -17.90
CA GLU A 276 -0.38 -2.25 -17.26
C GLU A 276 0.06 -1.36 -16.09
N CYS A 277 0.75 -1.97 -15.13
CA CYS A 277 1.51 -1.25 -14.11
C CYS A 277 2.89 -0.89 -14.68
N PHE A 278 3.18 0.39 -14.84
CA PHE A 278 4.52 0.86 -15.17
C PHE A 278 5.25 1.23 -13.88
N VAL A 279 6.51 0.83 -13.77
CA VAL A 279 7.39 1.20 -12.65
C VAL A 279 8.69 1.74 -13.21
N GLU A 280 9.06 2.95 -12.82
CA GLU A 280 10.32 3.59 -13.22
C GLU A 280 11.19 3.87 -12.00
N THR A 281 12.46 3.47 -12.07
CA THR A 281 13.45 3.89 -11.09
C THR A 281 13.81 5.35 -11.37
N ILE A 282 13.49 6.25 -10.44
CA ILE A 282 13.73 7.69 -10.59
C ILE A 282 15.01 8.16 -9.90
N TRP A 283 15.50 7.39 -8.92
CA TRP A 283 16.73 7.72 -8.22
C TRP A 283 17.35 6.47 -7.60
N THR A 284 18.68 6.44 -7.56
CA THR A 284 19.44 5.44 -6.79
C THR A 284 20.63 6.11 -6.11
N GLY A 285 21.07 5.57 -4.97
CA GLY A 285 22.20 6.15 -4.26
C GLY A 285 22.66 5.34 -3.06
N ASN A 286 23.92 5.55 -2.66
CA ASN A 286 24.47 4.99 -1.44
C ASN A 286 24.46 6.05 -0.33
N ILE A 287 23.57 5.90 0.65
CA ILE A 287 23.35 6.92 1.70
C ILE A 287 24.52 7.04 2.68
N LYS A 288 25.59 6.24 2.55
CA LYS A 288 26.86 6.53 3.24
C LYS A 288 27.45 7.86 2.79
N GLU A 289 27.24 8.23 1.54
CA GLU A 289 27.63 9.54 1.00
C GLU A 289 26.64 10.60 1.46
N PHE A 290 27.12 11.67 2.08
CA PHE A 290 26.26 12.76 2.56
C PHE A 290 25.35 13.32 1.46
N SER A 291 25.89 13.55 0.25
CA SER A 291 25.12 14.04 -0.89
C SER A 291 23.96 13.11 -1.25
N ARG A 292 24.17 11.80 -1.25
CA ARG A 292 23.12 10.82 -1.53
C ARG A 292 22.10 10.68 -0.41
N ALA A 293 22.53 10.80 0.85
CA ALA A 293 21.62 10.90 1.97
C ALA A 293 20.74 12.16 1.84
N TYR A 294 21.33 13.29 1.47
CA TYR A 294 20.64 14.55 1.27
C TYR A 294 19.62 14.48 0.12
N ASP A 295 20.02 13.92 -1.03
CA ASP A 295 19.13 13.67 -2.17
C ASP A 295 17.88 12.88 -1.74
N LEU A 296 18.09 11.75 -1.04
CA LEU A 296 17.00 10.88 -0.60
C LEU A 296 16.03 11.61 0.34
N ILE A 297 16.55 12.35 1.32
CA ILE A 297 15.74 13.13 2.26
C ILE A 297 14.95 14.22 1.52
N CYS A 298 15.53 14.88 0.52
CA CYS A 298 14.82 15.85 -0.30
C CYS A 298 13.70 15.22 -1.12
N ILE A 299 13.95 14.06 -1.73
CA ILE A 299 12.95 13.31 -2.50
C ILE A 299 11.78 12.87 -1.61
N VAL A 300 12.07 12.35 -0.41
CA VAL A 300 11.02 11.92 0.54
C VAL A 300 10.20 13.10 1.05
N ASN A 301 10.82 14.24 1.35
CA ASN A 301 10.08 15.45 1.73
C ASN A 301 9.15 15.93 0.61
N GLN A 302 9.60 15.88 -0.65
CA GLN A 302 8.78 16.19 -1.82
C GLN A 302 7.59 15.22 -1.97
N ILE A 303 7.81 13.92 -1.76
CA ILE A 303 6.75 12.90 -1.78
C ILE A 303 5.76 13.09 -0.63
N HIS A 304 6.25 13.45 0.55
CA HIS A 304 5.40 13.81 1.69
C HIS A 304 4.51 15.01 1.37
N ALA A 305 5.07 16.07 0.80
CA ALA A 305 4.30 17.25 0.36
C ALA A 305 3.22 16.90 -0.67
N TYR A 306 3.55 16.03 -1.64
CA TYR A 306 2.56 15.49 -2.59
C TYR A 306 1.45 14.70 -1.89
N ALA A 307 1.81 13.84 -0.91
CA ALA A 307 0.85 13.00 -0.22
C ALA A 307 -0.23 13.81 0.51
N ILE A 308 0.19 14.91 1.17
CA ILE A 308 -0.71 15.76 1.97
C ILE A 308 -1.58 16.68 1.12
N SER A 309 -1.08 17.16 -0.02
CA SER A 309 -1.73 18.20 -0.82
C SER A 309 -2.52 17.63 -1.99
N GLU A 310 -1.94 16.68 -2.72
CA GLU A 310 -2.50 16.14 -3.96
C GLU A 310 -3.15 14.78 -3.76
N HIS A 311 -2.43 13.81 -3.16
CA HIS A 311 -2.96 12.45 -2.97
C HIS A 311 -4.15 12.43 -2.03
N ARG A 312 -4.06 13.12 -0.88
CA ARG A 312 -5.18 13.26 0.07
C ARG A 312 -6.42 13.82 -0.60
N SER A 313 -6.26 14.92 -1.35
CA SER A 313 -7.35 15.57 -2.08
C SER A 313 -7.94 14.65 -3.15
N PHE A 314 -7.09 13.91 -3.87
CA PHE A 314 -7.52 12.89 -4.82
C PHE A 314 -8.37 11.82 -4.12
N VAL A 315 -7.91 11.29 -2.98
CA VAL A 315 -8.62 10.23 -2.28
C VAL A 315 -9.98 10.71 -1.78
N ILE A 316 -10.03 11.83 -1.07
CA ILE A 316 -11.28 12.40 -0.54
C ILE A 316 -12.30 12.63 -1.66
N LYS A 317 -11.88 13.30 -2.74
CA LYS A 317 -12.73 13.59 -3.91
C LYS A 317 -13.33 12.32 -4.52
N HIS A 318 -12.53 11.26 -4.66
CA HIS A 318 -12.99 10.03 -5.32
C HIS A 318 -13.71 9.07 -4.38
N LEU A 319 -13.51 9.19 -3.07
CA LEU A 319 -14.16 8.35 -2.08
C LEU A 319 -15.60 8.80 -1.80
N GLU A 320 -15.86 10.11 -1.89
CA GLU A 320 -17.18 10.67 -1.61
C GLU A 320 -18.31 9.99 -2.42
N PRO A 321 -18.20 9.79 -3.75
CA PRO A 321 -19.23 9.07 -4.51
C PRO A 321 -19.48 7.63 -4.03
N TRP A 322 -18.44 6.93 -3.55
CA TRP A 322 -18.60 5.58 -2.99
C TRP A 322 -19.38 5.61 -1.68
N LEU A 323 -19.09 6.59 -0.82
CA LEU A 323 -19.78 6.79 0.45
C LEU A 323 -21.25 7.17 0.22
N SER A 324 -21.52 8.19 -0.61
CA SER A 324 -22.90 8.63 -0.89
C SER A 324 -23.75 7.52 -1.48
N ARG A 325 -23.17 6.69 -2.36
CA ARG A 325 -23.86 5.51 -2.89
C ARG A 325 -24.21 4.55 -1.76
N ALA A 326 -23.27 4.20 -0.89
CA ALA A 326 -23.52 3.28 0.21
C ALA A 326 -24.56 3.80 1.22
N GLU A 327 -24.56 5.10 1.51
CA GLU A 327 -25.52 5.76 2.38
C GLU A 327 -26.94 5.75 1.78
N SER A 328 -27.06 5.99 0.48
CA SER A 328 -28.35 5.95 -0.23
C SER A 328 -29.02 4.57 -0.14
N PHE A 329 -28.25 3.49 -0.20
CA PHE A 329 -28.77 2.14 -0.01
C PHE A 329 -29.26 1.86 1.42
N ARG A 330 -28.57 2.38 2.44
CA ARG A 330 -29.03 2.24 3.84
C ARG A 330 -30.32 3.00 4.09
N GLY A 331 -30.43 4.22 3.57
CA GLY A 331 -31.65 5.03 3.68
C GLY A 331 -32.86 4.31 3.09
N ALA A 332 -32.71 3.75 1.89
CA ALA A 332 -33.78 3.00 1.22
C ALA A 332 -34.17 1.69 1.93
N GLN A 333 -33.23 1.05 2.65
CA GLN A 333 -33.48 -0.21 3.36
C GLN A 333 -34.19 0.02 4.71
N MET A 334 -33.96 1.16 5.37
CA MET A 334 -34.69 1.53 6.60
C MET A 334 -36.15 1.93 6.35
N ASP A 335 -36.48 2.46 5.16
CA ASP A 335 -37.85 2.86 4.80
C ASP A 335 -38.78 1.70 4.40
N LEU A 336 -38.27 0.45 4.34
CA LEU A 336 -39.02 -0.70 3.81
C LEU A 336 -39.22 -1.88 4.77
N SER A 337 -38.95 -1.76 6.08
CA SER A 337 -39.11 -2.91 7.01
C SER A 337 -39.86 -2.56 8.30
N PRO A 338 -41.04 -3.17 8.57
CA PRO A 338 -41.53 -3.35 9.94
C PRO A 338 -40.61 -4.33 10.68
N LEU A 339 -40.35 -4.09 11.98
CA LEU A 339 -39.54 -4.97 12.83
C LEU A 339 -39.99 -6.44 12.74
N PRO A 340 -39.12 -7.40 12.37
CA PRO A 340 -39.41 -8.81 12.53
C PRO A 340 -39.11 -9.21 13.98
N SER A 341 -40.15 -9.62 14.69
CA SER A 341 -40.06 -10.38 15.93
C SER A 341 -39.80 -11.86 15.61
N GLY A 342 -38.77 -12.45 16.21
CA GLY A 342 -38.66 -13.90 16.37
C GLY A 342 -37.67 -14.61 15.45
N GLU A 343 -36.57 -15.04 16.07
CA GLU A 343 -35.83 -16.30 15.90
C GLU A 343 -36.06 -17.10 14.59
N ASP A 344 -35.09 -17.04 13.68
CA ASP A 344 -34.53 -18.19 12.93
C ASP A 344 -33.42 -17.71 11.97
N SER A 345 -32.16 -17.73 12.43
CA SER A 345 -31.02 -17.18 11.70
C SER A 345 -30.24 -18.23 10.89
N VAL A 346 -30.78 -18.58 9.71
CA VAL A 346 -30.03 -19.27 8.64
C VAL A 346 -29.77 -18.36 7.42
N GLU A 347 -30.32 -17.14 7.39
CA GLU A 347 -30.13 -16.15 6.30
C GLU A 347 -28.78 -15.38 6.30
N SER A 348 -27.83 -15.66 7.20
CA SER A 348 -26.71 -14.74 7.46
C SER A 348 -25.48 -14.84 6.53
N LEU A 349 -25.45 -15.74 5.54
CA LEU A 349 -24.32 -15.85 4.60
C LEU A 349 -24.58 -15.24 3.21
N GLU A 350 -25.82 -15.23 2.73
CA GLU A 350 -26.15 -14.64 1.42
C GLU A 350 -26.10 -13.09 1.44
N SER A 351 -26.29 -12.52 2.62
CA SER A 351 -26.13 -11.10 2.95
C SER A 351 -24.73 -10.77 3.49
N SER A 352 -23.68 -11.50 3.08
CA SER A 352 -22.29 -11.15 3.42
C SER A 352 -21.58 -10.45 2.26
N PRO A 353 -20.68 -9.47 2.48
CA PRO A 353 -19.95 -8.83 1.40
C PRO A 353 -19.12 -9.89 0.67
N LYS A 354 -19.11 -9.87 -0.67
CA LYS A 354 -18.41 -10.91 -1.45
C LYS A 354 -16.92 -11.04 -1.09
N TRP A 355 -16.22 -9.94 -0.76
CA TRP A 355 -14.83 -10.01 -0.30
C TRP A 355 -14.68 -10.82 1.00
N PHE A 356 -15.67 -10.72 1.90
CA PHE A 356 -15.70 -11.46 3.17
C PHE A 356 -15.91 -12.95 2.92
N VAL A 357 -16.80 -13.30 1.99
CA VAL A 357 -17.04 -14.69 1.57
C VAL A 357 -15.78 -15.30 0.97
N ILE A 358 -15.13 -14.59 0.02
CA ILE A 358 -13.89 -15.03 -0.63
C ILE A 358 -12.77 -15.23 0.42
N LYS A 359 -12.58 -14.25 1.31
CA LYS A 359 -11.59 -14.32 2.39
C LYS A 359 -11.86 -15.49 3.35
N GLY A 360 -13.12 -15.71 3.72
CA GLY A 360 -13.54 -16.83 4.55
C GLY A 360 -13.27 -18.18 3.89
N ALA A 361 -13.57 -18.32 2.60
CA ALA A 361 -13.29 -19.52 1.81
C ALA A 361 -11.79 -19.81 1.74
N SER A 362 -10.97 -18.80 1.42
CA SER A 362 -9.51 -18.92 1.37
C SER A 362 -8.94 -19.39 2.72
N ARG A 363 -9.40 -18.81 3.85
CA ARG A 363 -8.98 -19.20 5.20
C ARG A 363 -9.33 -20.65 5.54
N ARG A 364 -10.54 -21.11 5.18
CA ARG A 364 -10.96 -22.51 5.37
C ARG A 364 -10.09 -23.46 4.55
N ALA A 365 -9.85 -23.16 3.28
CA ALA A 365 -9.00 -23.96 2.39
C ALA A 365 -7.57 -24.08 2.92
N LEU A 366 -6.96 -22.96 3.36
CA LEU A 366 -5.62 -22.96 3.93
C LEU A 366 -5.55 -23.78 5.22
N SER A 367 -6.58 -23.70 6.07
CA SER A 367 -6.65 -24.45 7.33
C SER A 367 -6.75 -25.95 7.06
N ALA A 368 -7.59 -26.36 6.10
CA ALA A 368 -7.70 -27.75 5.65
C ALA A 368 -6.38 -28.29 5.07
N LYS A 369 -5.68 -27.50 4.24
CA LYS A 369 -4.36 -27.85 3.68
C LYS A 369 -3.34 -28.07 4.80
N ARG A 370 -3.27 -27.17 5.78
CA ARG A 370 -2.37 -27.30 6.95
C ARG A 370 -2.70 -28.54 7.79
N ALA A 371 -3.97 -28.83 8.02
CA ALA A 371 -4.40 -30.04 8.72
C ALA A 371 -3.98 -31.31 7.97
N ALA A 372 -4.18 -31.36 6.64
CA ALA A 372 -3.76 -32.48 5.80
C ALA A 372 -2.24 -32.67 5.81
N THR A 373 -1.44 -31.60 5.74
CA THR A 373 0.02 -31.68 5.85
C THR A 373 0.46 -32.22 7.21
N ARG A 374 -0.15 -31.78 8.31
CA ARG A 374 0.13 -32.31 9.65
C ARG A 374 -0.19 -33.81 9.76
N MET A 375 -1.33 -34.24 9.21
CA MET A 375 -1.71 -35.65 9.19
C MET A 375 -0.74 -36.50 8.36
N ARG A 376 -0.27 -35.99 7.20
CA ARG A 376 0.76 -36.68 6.40
C ARG A 376 2.09 -36.79 7.13
N LYS A 377 2.52 -35.71 7.81
CA LYS A 377 3.75 -35.70 8.59
C LYS A 377 3.68 -36.73 9.72
N ARG A 378 2.56 -36.75 10.47
CA ARG A 378 2.32 -37.72 11.54
C ARG A 378 2.33 -39.17 11.05
N ARG A 379 1.64 -39.46 9.94
CA ARG A 379 1.67 -40.81 9.33
C ARG A 379 3.07 -41.24 8.90
N ARG A 380 3.88 -40.31 8.40
CA ARG A 380 5.28 -40.59 8.04
C ARG A 380 6.12 -40.89 9.27
N GLU A 381 5.97 -40.09 10.33
CA GLU A 381 6.66 -40.31 11.61
C GLU A 381 6.24 -41.66 12.24
N GLU A 382 4.95 -42.03 12.18
CA GLU A 382 4.43 -43.34 12.62
C GLU A 382 5.05 -44.50 11.82
N LEU A 383 5.09 -44.41 10.47
CA LEU A 383 5.71 -45.43 9.61
C LEU A 383 7.23 -45.56 9.80
N GLU A 384 7.94 -44.45 10.05
CA GLU A 384 9.38 -44.47 10.35
C GLU A 384 9.66 -45.11 11.73
N THR A 385 8.75 -44.95 12.69
CA THR A 385 8.82 -45.59 14.01
C THR A 385 8.58 -47.09 13.90
N ASP A 386 7.52 -47.52 13.22
CA ASP A 386 7.20 -48.94 13.00
C ASP A 386 8.33 -49.68 12.26
N ALA A 387 8.95 -49.04 11.24
CA ALA A 387 10.08 -49.61 10.51
C ALA A 387 11.35 -49.77 11.39
N SER A 388 11.56 -48.85 12.34
CA SER A 388 12.68 -48.92 13.28
C SER A 388 12.50 -50.02 14.35
N ASP A 389 11.26 -50.23 14.81
CA ASP A 389 10.91 -51.30 15.74
C ASP A 389 11.02 -52.68 15.07
N GLU A 390 10.63 -52.79 13.79
CA GLU A 390 10.76 -54.03 13.02
C GLU A 390 12.24 -54.41 12.73
N GLN A 391 13.11 -53.41 12.46
CA GLN A 391 14.56 -53.64 12.34
C GLN A 391 15.22 -54.05 13.66
N THR A 392 14.73 -53.51 14.78
CA THR A 392 15.23 -53.85 16.12
C THR A 392 14.82 -55.27 16.51
N SER A 393 13.59 -55.69 16.15
CA SER A 393 13.09 -57.04 16.38
C SER A 393 13.84 -58.11 15.56
N ARG A 394 14.14 -57.84 14.28
CA ARG A 394 14.90 -58.77 13.41
C ARG A 394 16.38 -58.94 13.79
N ARG A 395 16.98 -57.98 14.52
CA ARG A 395 18.36 -58.10 15.04
C ARG A 395 18.46 -58.92 16.32
N GLN A 396 17.33 -59.24 16.96
CA GLN A 396 17.29 -59.97 18.23
C GLN A 396 16.89 -61.45 18.08
N THR A 397 16.69 -61.94 16.86
CA THR A 397 16.42 -63.36 16.59
C THR A 397 17.69 -64.03 16.03
N PRO A 398 18.25 -65.06 16.70
CA PRO A 398 19.48 -65.76 16.28
C PRO A 398 19.37 -66.54 14.97
#